data_AF-A0AAW6CVN4-F1
#
_entry.id   AF-A0AAW6CVN4-F1
#
_cell.length_a   1.000
_cell.length_b   1.000
_cell.length_c   1.000
_cell.angle_alpha   90.00
_cell.angle_beta   90.00
_cell.angle_gamma   90.00
#
_symmetry.space_group_name_H-M   'P 1'
#
loop_
_entity.id
_entity.type
_entity.pdbx_description
1 polymer ?
#
loop_
_entity_poly.entity_id
_entity_poly.type
_entity_poly.pdbx_seq_one_letter_code
_entity_poly.pdbx_strand_id
1 'polypeptide(L)'
;MPETKDDSLFYTCSLIEFIGREQKIERREVVDRLRQETIEHIFDFADVLHCEPIKKVAIEYIEKCNIVPGQYDNVSDCNILFRHIGI
;
A
#
# COMPACT_ATOMS: atom_id res chain seq x y z
N MET A 1 19.03 -0.74 -14.84
CA MET A 1 19.45 0.58 -14.31
C MET A 1 19.83 0.31 -12.85
N PRO A 2 20.90 0.89 -12.27
CA PRO A 2 21.18 0.61 -10.86
C PRO A 2 20.06 1.26 -10.03
N GLU A 3 19.21 0.43 -9.43
CA GLU A 3 18.23 0.89 -8.44
C GLU A 3 18.99 1.46 -7.23
N THR A 4 18.63 2.68 -6.83
CA THR A 4 19.21 3.28 -5.63
C THR A 4 18.43 2.84 -4.40
N LYS A 5 19.03 2.89 -3.20
CA LYS A 5 18.29 2.60 -1.95
C LYS A 5 17.07 3.51 -1.77
N ASP A 6 17.11 4.72 -2.34
CA ASP A 6 16.00 5.66 -2.35
C ASP A 6 14.86 5.18 -3.26
N ASP A 7 15.16 4.59 -4.42
CA ASP A 7 14.16 3.98 -5.31
C ASP A 7 13.49 2.77 -4.63
N SER A 8 14.28 1.87 -4.02
CA SER A 8 13.75 0.71 -3.29
C SER A 8 12.85 1.14 -2.12
N LEU A 9 13.22 2.22 -1.41
CA LEU A 9 12.42 2.80 -0.34
C LEU A 9 11.11 3.38 -0.89
N PHE A 10 11.18 4.12 -1.99
CA PHE A 10 10.02 4.72 -2.63
C PHE A 10 9.04 3.66 -3.12
N TYR A 11 9.53 2.59 -3.73
CA TYR A 11 8.73 1.45 -4.15
C TYR A 11 8.03 0.77 -2.97
N THR A 12 8.80 0.45 -1.93
CA THR A 12 8.29 -0.20 -0.72
C THR A 12 7.18 0.62 -0.09
N CYS A 13 7.39 1.94 0.05
CA CYS A 13 6.37 2.86 0.56
C CYS A 13 5.14 2.92 -0.35
N SER A 14 5.35 2.99 -1.67
CA SER A 14 4.28 3.03 -2.66
C SER A 14 3.42 1.77 -2.65
N LEU A 15 4.03 0.60 -2.45
CA LEU A 15 3.34 -0.67 -2.34
C LEU A 15 2.48 -0.73 -1.06
N ILE A 16 3.03 -0.32 0.08
CA ILE A 16 2.30 -0.24 1.36
C ILE A 16 1.10 0.71 1.24
N GLU A 17 1.32 1.89 0.64
CA GLU A 17 0.26 2.86 0.35
C GLU A 17 -0.83 2.25 -0.54
N PHE A 18 -0.43 1.57 -1.62
CA PHE A 18 -1.36 0.95 -2.56
C PHE A 18 -2.21 -0.14 -1.89
N ILE A 19 -1.59 -1.03 -1.10
CA ILE A 19 -2.29 -2.06 -0.33
C ILE A 19 -3.30 -1.44 0.63
N GLY A 20 -2.93 -0.38 1.36
CA GLY A 20 -3.83 0.31 2.28
C GLY A 20 -5.07 0.90 1.59
N ARG A 21 -4.90 1.42 0.37
CA ARG A 21 -6.01 1.92 -0.45
C ARG A 21 -6.91 0.80 -0.97
N GLU A 22 -6.32 -0.26 -1.52
CA GLU A 22 -7.07 -1.40 -2.06
C GLU A 22 -7.87 -2.12 -0.97
N GLN A 23 -7.26 -2.30 0.21
CA GLN A 23 -7.89 -2.99 1.34
C GLN A 23 -8.67 -2.04 2.25
N LYS A 24 -8.70 -0.73 1.99
CA LYS A 24 -9.38 0.23 2.84
C LYS A 24 -8.99 0.05 4.32
N ILE A 25 -7.68 0.12 4.59
CA ILE A 25 -7.09 0.08 5.94
C ILE A 25 -6.00 1.16 6.07
N GLU A 26 -5.73 1.59 7.31
CA GLU A 26 -4.67 2.57 7.57
C GLU A 26 -3.29 2.00 7.22
N ARG A 27 -2.36 2.87 6.77
CA ARG A 27 -0.96 2.47 6.50
C ARG A 27 -0.30 1.78 7.69
N ARG A 28 -0.62 2.22 8.92
CA ARG A 28 -0.14 1.58 10.14
C ARG A 28 -0.61 0.13 10.26
N GLU A 29 -1.87 -0.13 9.90
CA GLU A 29 -2.43 -1.48 9.91
C GLU A 29 -1.81 -2.32 8.79
N VAL A 30 -1.59 -1.77 7.59
CA VAL A 30 -0.85 -2.48 6.53
C VAL A 30 0.53 -2.93 7.01
N VAL A 31 1.29 -2.02 7.63
CA VAL A 31 2.63 -2.32 8.16
C VAL A 31 2.57 -3.40 9.25
N ASP A 32 1.59 -3.34 10.16
CA ASP A 32 1.41 -4.37 11.20
C ASP A 32 1.10 -5.74 10.59
N ARG A 33 0.26 -5.78 9.55
CA ARG A 33 -0.14 -7.02 8.86
C ARG A 33 0.97 -7.62 8.02
N LEU A 34 1.75 -6.78 7.33
CA LEU A 34 2.91 -7.23 6.55
C LEU A 34 4.00 -7.79 7.46
N ARG A 35 4.18 -7.23 8.67
CA ARG A 35 5.29 -7.52 9.59
C ARG A 35 6.64 -7.05 9.02
N GLN A 36 7.61 -6.89 9.92
CA GLN A 36 8.94 -6.39 9.58
C GLN A 36 9.64 -7.28 8.53
N GLU A 37 9.59 -8.60 8.69
CA GLU A 37 10.22 -9.56 7.79
C GLU A 37 9.78 -9.41 6.32
N THR A 38 8.49 -9.17 6.09
CA THR A 38 7.94 -9.01 4.74
C THR A 38 8.33 -7.66 4.16
N ILE A 39 8.38 -6.61 4.99
CA ILE A 39 8.80 -5.27 4.55
C ILE A 39 10.28 -5.27 4.17
N GLU A 40 11.12 -5.94 4.96
CA GLU A 40 12.53 -6.15 4.65
C GLU A 40 12.68 -6.93 3.33
N HIS A 41 11.90 -7.99 3.13
CA HIS A 41 11.88 -8.72 1.87
C HIS A 41 11.44 -7.85 0.68
N ILE A 42 10.39 -7.03 0.83
CA ILE A 42 9.96 -6.12 -0.24
C ILE A 42 11.08 -5.14 -0.60
N PHE A 43 11.77 -4.61 0.42
CA PHE A 43 12.86 -3.66 0.24
C PHE A 43 14.10 -4.28 -0.43
N ASP A 44 14.52 -5.48 -0.02
CA ASP A 44 15.66 -6.20 -0.61
C ASP A 44 15.39 -6.67 -2.05
N PHE A 45 14.13 -6.96 -2.39
CA PHE A 45 13.73 -7.44 -3.72
C PHE A 45 13.06 -6.36 -4.60
N ALA A 46 13.14 -5.09 -4.22
CA ALA A 46 12.48 -4.00 -4.93
C ALA A 46 12.87 -3.93 -6.43
N ASP A 47 14.16 -4.08 -6.77
CA ASP A 47 14.67 -4.08 -8.15
C ASP A 47 13.98 -5.14 -9.04
N VAL A 48 13.68 -6.31 -8.47
CA VAL A 48 12.96 -7.39 -9.17
C VAL A 48 11.46 -7.10 -9.23
N LEU A 49 10.87 -6.64 -8.12
CA LEU A 49 9.44 -6.33 -8.03
C LEU A 49 9.03 -5.14 -8.90
N HIS A 50 9.98 -4.24 -9.21
CA HIS A 50 9.79 -3.12 -10.13
C HIS A 50 9.47 -3.54 -11.58
N CYS A 51 9.85 -4.76 -11.98
CA CYS A 51 9.51 -5.28 -13.30
C CYS A 51 8.03 -5.67 -13.42
N GLU A 52 7.35 -5.90 -12.30
CA GLU A 52 5.96 -6.32 -12.28
C GLU A 52 5.03 -5.14 -11.98
N PRO A 53 3.77 -5.17 -12.46
CA PRO A 53 2.79 -4.16 -12.11
C PRO A 53 2.56 -4.14 -10.59
N ILE A 54 2.65 -2.95 -9.98
CA ILE A 54 2.46 -2.77 -8.52
C ILE A 54 1.15 -3.39 -8.02
N LYS A 55 0.08 -3.36 -8.83
CA LYS A 55 -1.21 -3.98 -8.51
C LYS A 55 -1.11 -5.49 -8.34
N LYS A 56 -0.35 -6.16 -9.21
CA LYS A 56 -0.16 -7.61 -9.13
C LYS A 56 0.58 -7.96 -7.85
N VAL A 57 1.71 -7.29 -7.60
CA VAL A 57 2.52 -7.45 -6.39
C VAL A 57 1.69 -7.20 -5.13
N ALA A 58 0.87 -6.14 -5.12
CA ALA A 58 -0.02 -5.85 -4.00
C ALA A 58 -1.01 -6.98 -3.71
N ILE A 59 -1.67 -7.54 -4.74
CA ILE A 59 -2.59 -8.67 -4.59
C ILE A 59 -1.86 -9.88 -3.99
N GLU A 60 -0.66 -10.20 -4.48
CA GLU A 60 0.13 -11.31 -3.96
C GLU A 60 0.44 -11.16 -2.46
N TYR A 61 0.83 -9.96 -2.00
CA TYR A 61 1.09 -9.72 -0.59
C TYR A 61 -0.18 -9.64 0.26
N ILE A 62 -1.29 -9.16 -0.29
CA ILE A 62 -2.60 -9.19 0.39
C ILE A 62 -3.01 -10.63 0.68
N GLU A 63 -2.91 -11.52 -0.33
CA GLU A 63 -3.23 -12.94 -0.18
C GLU A 63 -2.25 -13.64 0.76
N LYS A 64 -0.94 -13.43 0.57
CA LYS A 64 0.12 -14.06 1.38
C LYS A 64 0.02 -13.68 2.86
N CYS A 65 -0.25 -12.41 3.17
CA CYS A 65 -0.33 -11.91 4.54
C CYS A 65 -1.76 -11.95 5.11
N ASN A 66 -2.73 -12.52 4.37
CA ASN A 66 -4.15 -12.59 4.78
C ASN A 66 -4.69 -11.21 5.22
N ILE A 67 -4.35 -10.17 4.46
CA ILE A 67 -4.81 -8.81 4.73
C ILE A 67 -6.27 -8.74 4.34
N VAL A 68 -7.12 -8.55 5.35
CA VAL A 68 -8.57 -8.44 5.14
C VAL A 68 -8.96 -6.98 4.87
N PRO A 69 -9.97 -6.75 4.02
CA PRO A 69 -10.45 -5.41 3.77
C PRO A 69 -11.10 -4.82 5.03
N GLY A 70 -10.76 -3.58 5.34
CA GLY A 70 -11.30 -2.82 6.45
C GLY A 70 -12.47 -1.92 6.04
N GLN A 71 -12.72 -0.89 6.85
CA GLN A 71 -13.73 0.15 6.62
C GLN A 71 -13.10 1.55 6.46
N TYR A 72 -11.78 1.64 6.29
CA TYR A 72 -11.08 2.91 6.18
C TYR A 72 -11.39 3.55 4.82
N ASP A 73 -12.30 4.52 4.83
CA ASP A 73 -12.78 5.19 3.62
C ASP A 73 -12.04 6.53 3.44
N ASN A 74 -10.88 6.45 2.78
CA ASN A 74 -10.06 7.62 2.39
C ASN A 74 -10.77 8.61 1.44
N VAL A 75 -11.93 8.26 0.89
CA VAL A 75 -12.76 9.11 0.02
C VAL A 75 -13.83 9.87 0.82
N SER A 76 -14.38 9.31 1.90
CA SER A 76 -15.37 10.00 2.73
C SER A 76 -14.79 11.15 3.55
N ASP A 77 -13.55 11.05 4.02
CA ASP A 77 -12.85 12.17 4.69
C ASP A 77 -12.46 13.30 3.71
N CYS A 78 -12.43 13.02 2.40
CA CYS A 78 -12.24 14.03 1.35
C CYS A 78 -13.57 14.59 0.80
N ASN A 79 -14.67 14.48 1.57
CA ASN A 79 -16.00 14.99 1.21
C ASN A 79 -16.64 15.90 2.28
N ILE A 80 -15.87 16.52 3.18
CA ILE A 80 -16.40 17.48 4.16
C ILE A 80 -16.52 18.92 3.60
N LEU A 81 -16.81 19.12 2.31
CA LEU A 81 -17.13 20.44 1.78
C LEU A 81 -18.16 20.49 0.65
N PHE A 82 -19.15 19.59 0.61
CA PHE A 82 -20.31 19.78 -0.29
C PHE A 82 -21.69 19.54 0.34
N ARG A 83 -21.77 19.23 1.64
CA ARG A 83 -23.05 18.94 2.31
C ARG A 83 -23.69 20.14 3.04
N HIS A 84 -23.38 21.37 2.63
CA HIS A 84 -24.03 22.58 3.18
C HIS A 84 -24.53 23.61 2.16
N ILE A 85 -24.65 23.25 0.88
CA ILE A 85 -25.41 24.08 -0.06
C ILE A 85 -26.42 23.18 -0.77
N GLY A 86 -27.63 23.13 -0.21
CA GLY A 86 -28.81 22.70 -0.94
C GLY A 86 -29.22 23.82 -1.91
N ILE A 87 -28.82 23.68 -3.17
CA ILE A 87 -29.40 24.38 -4.32
C ILE A 87 -29.79 23.31 -5.33
#